data_AF-A0A9B0C380-F1
#
_entry.id   AF-A0A9B0C380-F1
#
_cell.length_a   1.000
_cell.length_b   1.000
_cell.length_c   1.000
_cell.angle_alpha   90.00
_cell.angle_beta   90.00
_cell.angle_gamma   90.00
#
_symmetry.space_group_name_H-M   'P 1'
#
loop_
_entity.id
_entity.type
_entity.pdbx_description
1 polymer ?
#
loop_
_entity_poly.entity_id
_entity_poly.type
_entity_poly.pdbx_seq_one_letter_code
_entity_poly.pdbx_strand_id
1 'polypeptide(L)'
;MDLQMRLGFLLLLPIFFTAASANLLDVGENDVMSEKVSANVNKLFDAMLPTIRKFILKQGLDPMKLEDVSEKLSGLIIHDRTLSLTKGWLQGLSNVRRANDIILSYEDESLTLDATLAFDVLDANYEYLIKDLLITKTGEVHGRLKDIEMRLIIAFDMNNYKIFVPMAKIVKIDKINIIFENDPIVNAAAKAITTIFRKSITDMVNKEFWKVMQEYVDKLNKKIPQPDQLLENDII
;
A
#
# COMPACT_ATOMS: atom_id res chain seq x y z
N MET A 1 -5.58 13.01 -24.60
CA MET A 1 -5.87 11.93 -23.64
C MET A 1 -4.59 11.14 -23.40
N ASP A 2 -3.98 11.30 -22.23
CA ASP A 2 -2.63 10.77 -21.93
C ASP A 2 -2.64 9.23 -21.84
N LEU A 3 -1.60 8.58 -22.39
CA LEU A 3 -1.43 7.11 -22.46
C LEU A 3 -1.47 6.46 -21.07
N GLN A 4 -1.13 7.24 -20.04
CA GLN A 4 -1.17 6.86 -18.63
C GLN A 4 -2.60 6.80 -18.06
N MET A 5 -3.53 7.61 -18.60
CA MET A 5 -4.94 7.59 -18.20
C MET A 5 -5.71 6.46 -18.86
N ARG A 6 -5.37 6.15 -20.13
CA ARG A 6 -5.92 4.96 -20.80
C ARG A 6 -5.57 3.71 -20.02
N LEU A 7 -4.34 3.57 -19.54
CA LEU A 7 -3.93 2.44 -18.70
C LEU A 7 -4.80 2.36 -17.46
N GLY A 8 -4.86 3.40 -16.61
CA GLY A 8 -5.63 3.41 -15.37
C GLY A 8 -7.12 3.08 -15.48
N PHE A 9 -7.80 3.69 -16.46
CA PHE A 9 -9.20 3.41 -16.77
C PHE A 9 -9.38 1.98 -17.31
N LEU A 10 -8.44 1.47 -18.11
CA LEU A 10 -8.38 0.06 -18.54
C LEU A 10 -7.93 -0.90 -17.44
N LEU A 11 -7.56 -0.48 -16.22
CA LEU A 11 -7.15 -1.43 -15.17
C LEU A 11 -8.30 -1.82 -14.26
N LEU A 12 -9.34 -0.99 -14.17
CA LEU A 12 -10.52 -1.25 -13.34
C LEU A 12 -11.70 -1.70 -14.21
N LEU A 13 -11.94 -1.05 -15.35
CA LEU A 13 -13.08 -1.35 -16.22
C LEU A 13 -13.12 -2.77 -16.79
N PRO A 14 -12.05 -3.39 -17.32
CA PRO A 14 -12.15 -4.75 -17.84
C PRO A 14 -12.25 -5.79 -16.73
N ILE A 15 -11.76 -5.53 -15.50
CA ILE A 15 -12.05 -6.40 -14.35
C ILE A 15 -13.54 -6.37 -14.03
N PHE A 16 -14.12 -5.17 -14.04
CA PHE A 16 -15.54 -4.97 -13.81
C PHE A 16 -16.43 -5.49 -14.96
N PHE A 17 -16.03 -5.32 -16.23
CA PHE A 17 -16.80 -5.76 -17.39
C PHE A 17 -16.72 -7.28 -17.66
N THR A 18 -15.56 -7.91 -17.47
CA THR A 18 -15.40 -9.36 -17.74
C THR A 18 -16.06 -10.23 -16.67
N ALA A 19 -16.08 -9.80 -15.41
CA ALA A 19 -16.81 -10.49 -14.35
C ALA A 19 -18.33 -10.34 -14.50
N ALA A 20 -18.80 -9.15 -14.91
CA ALA A 20 -20.22 -8.92 -15.19
C ALA A 20 -20.73 -9.75 -16.39
N SER A 21 -19.90 -9.95 -17.42
CA SER A 21 -20.30 -10.69 -18.64
C SER A 21 -20.10 -12.21 -18.55
N ALA A 22 -19.18 -12.71 -17.71
CA ALA A 22 -18.99 -14.16 -17.51
C ALA A 22 -20.14 -14.80 -16.70
N ASN A 23 -20.77 -14.06 -15.78
CA ASN A 23 -21.85 -14.59 -14.93
C ASN A 23 -23.26 -14.35 -15.51
N LEU A 24 -23.42 -13.39 -16.45
CA LEU A 24 -24.70 -13.15 -17.13
C LEU A 24 -25.11 -14.29 -18.10
N LEU A 25 -24.18 -15.22 -18.38
CA LEU A 25 -24.43 -16.40 -19.22
C LEU A 25 -24.72 -17.67 -18.41
N ASP A 26 -24.57 -17.65 -17.08
CA ASP A 26 -24.74 -18.83 -16.21
C ASP A 26 -25.92 -18.71 -15.22
N VAL A 27 -26.51 -17.53 -15.07
CA VAL A 27 -27.71 -17.35 -14.23
C VAL A 27 -28.95 -17.71 -15.05
N GLY A 28 -29.27 -19.00 -14.99
CA GLY A 28 -30.62 -19.48 -15.25
C GLY A 28 -31.60 -18.79 -14.29
N GLU A 29 -32.69 -18.31 -14.88
CA GLU A 29 -33.92 -17.80 -14.28
C GLU A 29 -34.19 -18.39 -12.89
N ASN A 30 -34.07 -17.56 -11.83
CA ASN A 30 -35.03 -17.39 -10.72
C ASN A 30 -34.40 -16.80 -9.44
N ASP A 31 -35.16 -15.87 -8.87
CA ASP A 31 -35.14 -15.30 -7.51
C ASP A 31 -34.36 -13.99 -7.23
N VAL A 32 -35.14 -12.95 -6.92
CA VAL A 32 -34.71 -11.59 -6.59
C VAL A 32 -34.48 -11.53 -5.08
N MET A 33 -33.26 -11.83 -4.68
CA MET A 33 -32.68 -11.41 -3.41
C MET A 33 -31.37 -10.70 -3.76
N SER A 34 -30.93 -9.69 -2.99
CA SER A 34 -29.64 -9.03 -3.19
C SER A 34 -28.51 -10.06 -3.00
N GLU A 35 -28.24 -10.86 -4.03
CA GLU A 35 -27.23 -11.90 -4.00
C GLU A 35 -25.89 -11.25 -4.28
N LYS A 36 -25.01 -11.29 -3.28
CA LYS A 36 -23.60 -10.99 -3.43
C LYS A 36 -23.02 -11.87 -4.53
N VAL A 37 -22.68 -11.28 -5.67
CA VAL A 37 -21.98 -11.98 -6.75
C VAL A 37 -20.48 -11.79 -6.55
N SER A 38 -19.70 -12.85 -6.71
CA SER A 38 -18.23 -12.75 -6.62
C SER A 38 -17.52 -13.56 -7.69
N ALA A 39 -16.34 -13.10 -8.08
CA ALA A 39 -15.48 -13.74 -9.06
C ALA A 39 -14.02 -13.68 -8.62
N ASN A 40 -13.28 -14.76 -8.87
CA ASN A 40 -11.84 -14.78 -8.73
C ASN A 40 -11.20 -14.13 -9.96
N VAL A 41 -10.41 -13.08 -9.75
CA VAL A 41 -9.79 -12.28 -10.82
C VAL A 41 -8.27 -12.43 -10.88
N ASN A 42 -7.73 -13.54 -10.37
CA ASN A 42 -6.29 -13.80 -10.28
C ASN A 42 -5.55 -13.61 -11.61
N LYS A 43 -6.03 -14.23 -12.70
CA LYS A 43 -5.36 -14.16 -14.01
C LYS A 43 -5.25 -12.72 -14.52
N LEU A 44 -6.30 -11.95 -14.29
CA LEU A 44 -6.37 -10.55 -14.70
C LEU A 44 -5.42 -9.69 -13.85
N PHE A 45 -5.42 -9.90 -12.54
CA PHE A 45 -4.45 -9.24 -11.67
C PHE A 45 -3.00 -9.61 -12.00
N ASP A 46 -2.71 -10.89 -12.25
CA ASP A 46 -1.37 -11.38 -12.56
C ASP A 46 -0.87 -10.80 -13.90
N ALA A 47 -1.75 -10.65 -14.90
CA ALA A 47 -1.44 -9.93 -16.14
C ALA A 47 -1.16 -8.43 -15.92
N MET A 48 -1.72 -7.87 -14.85
CA MET A 48 -1.58 -6.46 -14.48
C MET A 48 -0.35 -6.15 -13.62
N LEU A 49 0.24 -7.15 -12.96
CA LEU A 49 1.43 -6.99 -12.12
C LEU A 49 2.56 -6.19 -12.79
N PRO A 50 2.96 -6.44 -14.06
CA PRO A 50 4.03 -5.65 -14.69
C PRO A 50 3.75 -4.15 -14.73
N THR A 51 2.48 -3.77 -14.92
CA THR A 51 2.05 -2.37 -14.93
C THR A 51 2.05 -1.78 -13.53
N ILE A 52 1.58 -2.54 -12.53
CA ILE A 52 1.61 -2.14 -11.12
C ILE A 52 3.06 -1.87 -10.68
N ARG A 53 4.00 -2.75 -11.04
CA ARG A 53 5.42 -2.58 -10.72
C ARG A 53 6.00 -1.31 -11.35
N LYS A 54 5.69 -1.05 -12.63
CA LYS A 54 6.08 0.21 -13.31
C LYS A 54 5.48 1.43 -12.62
N PHE A 55 4.23 1.33 -12.15
CA PHE A 55 3.58 2.41 -11.41
C PHE A 55 4.31 2.71 -10.10
N ILE A 56 4.64 1.69 -9.29
CA ILE A 56 5.40 1.82 -8.04
C ILE A 56 6.72 2.56 -8.26
N LEU A 57 7.50 2.12 -9.25
CA LEU A 57 8.77 2.77 -9.62
C LEU A 57 8.57 4.23 -10.02
N LYS A 58 7.56 4.50 -10.86
CA LYS A 58 7.29 5.84 -11.38
C LYS A 58 6.79 6.82 -10.32
N GLN A 59 6.07 6.34 -9.29
CA GLN A 59 5.63 7.17 -8.17
C GLN A 59 6.74 7.38 -7.12
N GLY A 60 7.95 6.85 -7.32
CA GLY A 60 9.02 6.95 -6.33
C GLY A 60 8.74 6.15 -5.05
N LEU A 61 7.92 5.11 -5.16
CA LEU A 61 7.66 4.17 -4.06
C LEU A 61 8.73 3.07 -3.98
N ASP A 62 9.67 3.01 -4.94
CA ASP A 62 10.79 2.08 -4.87
C ASP A 62 12.02 2.62 -5.64
N PRO A 63 13.07 3.11 -4.95
CA PRO A 63 13.17 3.28 -3.49
C PRO A 63 12.28 4.43 -2.98
N MET A 64 11.58 4.20 -1.87
CA MET A 64 10.75 5.17 -1.17
C MET A 64 11.56 5.88 -0.08
N LYS A 65 11.53 7.21 -0.05
CA LYS A 65 12.12 7.98 1.04
C LYS A 65 11.30 7.77 2.32
N LEU A 66 11.99 7.53 3.43
CA LEU A 66 11.38 7.45 4.75
C LEU A 66 11.58 8.77 5.52
N GLU A 67 10.64 9.09 6.40
CA GLU A 67 10.71 10.29 7.24
C GLU A 67 11.81 10.12 8.31
N ASP A 68 12.44 11.23 8.69
CA ASP A 68 13.40 11.26 9.78
C ASP A 68 12.66 11.07 11.11
N VAL A 69 13.25 10.30 12.02
CA VAL A 69 12.67 9.97 13.33
C VAL A 69 13.61 10.38 14.43
N SER A 70 13.11 10.96 15.52
CA SER A 70 13.90 11.28 16.71
C SER A 70 13.19 10.84 17.97
N GLU A 71 13.85 10.03 18.78
CA GLU A 71 13.30 9.41 19.98
C GLU A 71 14.22 9.63 21.18
N LYS A 72 13.62 9.80 22.36
CA LYS A 72 14.37 9.83 23.62
C LYS A 72 14.63 8.40 24.09
N LEU A 73 15.88 8.08 24.40
CA LEU A 73 16.26 6.76 24.94
C LEU A 73 16.08 6.74 26.46
N SER A 74 15.36 5.75 26.96
CA SER A 74 15.22 5.51 28.41
C SER A 74 16.56 5.12 29.05
N GLY A 75 16.90 5.71 30.20
CA GLY A 75 18.11 5.43 30.97
C GLY A 75 17.89 5.50 32.48
N LEU A 76 18.79 4.87 33.25
CA LEU A 76 18.79 4.85 34.74
C LEU A 76 19.00 6.24 35.36
N ILE A 77 19.56 7.18 34.60
CA ILE A 77 19.83 8.56 35.01
C ILE A 77 19.04 9.48 34.09
N ILE A 78 18.36 10.48 34.67
CA ILE A 78 17.55 11.47 33.95
C ILE A 78 18.48 12.42 33.17
N HIS A 79 18.96 12.00 32.01
CA HIS A 79 19.68 12.84 31.06
C HIS A 79 19.10 12.67 29.66
N ASP A 80 19.18 13.72 28.84
CA ASP A 80 18.62 13.78 27.47
C ASP A 80 19.43 12.92 26.49
N ARG A 81 19.23 11.60 26.58
CA ARG A 81 19.79 10.64 25.63
C ARG A 81 18.85 10.56 24.43
N THR A 82 19.34 10.86 23.24
CA THR A 82 18.52 10.91 22.02
C THR A 82 19.07 10.00 20.94
N LEU A 83 18.15 9.44 20.16
CA LEU A 83 18.41 8.66 18.95
C LEU A 83 17.71 9.37 17.80
N SER A 84 18.46 9.75 16.78
CA SER A 84 17.91 10.25 15.52
C SER A 84 18.21 9.27 14.40
N LEU A 85 17.22 8.98 13.58
CA LEU A 85 17.31 8.20 12.36
C LEU A 85 17.03 9.15 11.20
N THR A 86 17.99 9.30 10.29
CA THR A 86 17.93 10.27 9.20
C THR A 86 18.23 9.64 7.86
N LYS A 87 17.81 10.31 6.79
CA LYS A 87 18.06 9.88 5.39
C LYS A 87 17.55 8.46 5.12
N GLY A 88 16.42 8.12 5.71
CA GLY A 88 15.84 6.81 5.58
C GLY A 88 15.35 6.52 4.17
N TRP A 89 15.48 5.27 3.73
CA TRP A 89 14.86 4.79 2.51
C TRP A 89 14.43 3.33 2.62
N LEU A 90 13.40 2.97 1.87
CA LEU A 90 12.84 1.63 1.76
C LEU A 90 12.91 1.18 0.31
N GLN A 91 13.30 -0.07 0.07
CA GLN A 91 13.36 -0.65 -1.27
C GLN A 91 12.72 -2.04 -1.30
N GLY A 92 12.23 -2.43 -2.47
CA GLY A 92 11.67 -3.75 -2.76
C GLY A 92 10.16 -3.78 -2.96
N LEU A 93 9.48 -2.63 -2.89
CA LEU A 93 8.03 -2.55 -3.14
C LEU A 93 7.68 -2.93 -4.60
N SER A 94 8.58 -2.75 -5.55
CA SER A 94 8.40 -3.18 -6.95
C SER A 94 8.48 -4.71 -7.13
N ASN A 95 8.86 -5.47 -6.11
CA ASN A 95 8.79 -6.94 -6.10
C ASN A 95 7.42 -7.47 -5.69
N VAL A 96 6.40 -6.60 -5.66
CA VAL A 96 5.02 -6.97 -5.35
C VAL A 96 4.57 -8.20 -6.16
N ARG A 97 3.91 -9.11 -5.46
CA ARG A 97 3.22 -10.27 -6.01
C ARG A 97 1.89 -10.45 -5.30
N ARG A 98 1.07 -11.33 -5.84
CA ARG A 98 -0.15 -11.78 -5.19
C ARG A 98 0.19 -12.74 -4.03
N ALA A 99 -0.50 -12.58 -2.90
CA ALA A 99 -0.36 -13.47 -1.74
C ALA A 99 -1.41 -14.59 -1.75
N ASN A 100 -2.67 -14.22 -2.03
CA ASN A 100 -3.84 -15.10 -1.99
C ASN A 100 -4.72 -14.86 -3.22
N ASP A 101 -5.89 -15.50 -3.28
CA ASP A 101 -6.89 -15.17 -4.28
C ASP A 101 -7.33 -13.71 -4.17
N ILE A 102 -7.54 -13.09 -5.32
CA ILE A 102 -8.08 -11.74 -5.43
C ILE A 102 -9.52 -11.86 -5.89
N ILE A 103 -10.41 -11.32 -5.07
CA ILE A 103 -11.85 -11.46 -5.24
C ILE A 103 -12.41 -10.11 -5.67
N LEU A 104 -13.18 -10.14 -6.75
CA LEU A 104 -14.06 -9.05 -7.13
C LEU A 104 -15.48 -9.43 -6.70
N SER A 105 -16.15 -8.58 -5.91
CA SER A 105 -17.52 -8.81 -5.48
C SER A 105 -18.43 -7.62 -5.80
N TYR A 106 -19.67 -7.92 -6.16
CA TYR A 106 -20.75 -6.95 -6.31
C TYR A 106 -21.80 -7.22 -5.24
N GLU A 107 -22.10 -6.20 -4.43
CA GLU A 107 -23.07 -6.24 -3.34
C GLU A 107 -23.54 -4.82 -3.06
N ASP A 108 -24.85 -4.61 -2.89
CA ASP A 108 -25.46 -3.32 -2.54
C ASP A 108 -24.96 -2.14 -3.41
N GLU A 109 -24.97 -2.32 -4.74
CA GLU A 109 -24.53 -1.32 -5.72
C GLU A 109 -23.06 -0.90 -5.54
N SER A 110 -22.26 -1.72 -4.85
CA SER A 110 -20.83 -1.52 -4.66
C SER A 110 -20.04 -2.66 -5.27
N LEU A 111 -19.06 -2.29 -6.07
CA LEU A 111 -18.15 -3.22 -6.72
C LEU A 111 -16.79 -3.15 -6.03
N THR A 112 -16.43 -4.21 -5.32
CA THR A 112 -15.30 -4.25 -4.40
C THR A 112 -14.25 -5.26 -4.84
N LEU A 113 -13.01 -4.80 -5.00
CA LEU A 113 -11.81 -5.62 -5.20
C LEU A 113 -11.12 -5.80 -3.84
N ASP A 114 -11.02 -7.04 -3.37
CA ASP A 114 -10.24 -7.42 -2.18
C ASP A 114 -8.98 -8.19 -2.60
N ALA A 115 -7.82 -7.60 -2.34
CA ALA A 115 -6.54 -8.14 -2.71
C ALA A 115 -5.60 -8.22 -1.51
N THR A 116 -4.92 -9.36 -1.36
CA THR A 116 -3.76 -9.48 -0.48
C THR A 116 -2.50 -9.58 -1.32
N LEU A 117 -1.62 -8.59 -1.15
CA LEU A 117 -0.34 -8.46 -1.83
C LEU A 117 0.78 -8.95 -0.92
N ALA A 118 1.82 -9.53 -1.48
CA ALA A 118 2.99 -9.99 -0.75
C ALA A 118 4.28 -9.37 -1.29
N PHE A 119 5.25 -9.22 -0.39
CA PHE A 119 6.61 -8.79 -0.65
C PHE A 119 7.56 -9.74 0.09
N ASP A 120 8.44 -10.43 -0.65
CA ASP A 120 9.34 -11.43 -0.05
C ASP A 120 10.40 -10.75 0.82
N VAL A 121 10.94 -9.62 0.35
CA VAL A 121 11.95 -8.84 1.03
C VAL A 121 11.68 -7.35 0.82
N LEU A 122 11.67 -6.60 1.92
CA LEU A 122 11.79 -5.14 1.91
C LEU A 122 13.02 -4.75 2.74
N ASP A 123 13.90 -3.96 2.14
CA ASP A 123 15.09 -3.45 2.79
C ASP A 123 14.86 -1.99 3.18
N ALA A 124 15.03 -1.66 4.45
CA ALA A 124 14.89 -0.34 5.02
C ALA A 124 16.22 0.08 5.63
N ASN A 125 16.73 1.25 5.26
CA ASN A 125 18.04 1.70 5.70
C ASN A 125 17.93 3.11 6.29
N TYR A 126 18.74 3.39 7.30
CA TYR A 126 18.84 4.70 7.93
C TYR A 126 20.28 4.97 8.36
N GLU A 127 20.66 6.24 8.33
CA GLU A 127 21.76 6.74 9.16
C GLU A 127 21.23 6.97 10.57
N TYR A 128 21.96 6.55 11.60
CA TYR A 128 21.61 6.83 12.99
C TYR A 128 22.62 7.78 13.65
N LEU A 129 22.12 8.57 14.59
CA LEU A 129 22.89 9.44 15.48
C LEU A 129 22.39 9.24 16.90
N ILE A 130 23.24 8.72 17.77
CA ILE A 130 22.99 8.60 19.21
C ILE A 130 23.75 9.71 19.89
N LYS A 131 23.04 10.55 20.63
CA LYS A 131 23.63 11.57 21.51
C LYS A 131 23.35 11.21 22.95
N ASP A 132 24.41 11.23 23.72
CA ASP A 132 24.43 11.06 25.16
C ASP A 132 25.37 12.12 25.77
N LEU A 133 25.36 12.28 27.10
CA LEU A 133 26.08 13.34 27.81
C LEU A 133 27.57 13.41 27.43
N LEU A 134 28.23 12.27 27.24
CA LEU A 134 29.67 12.17 26.95
C LEU A 134 29.98 11.46 25.64
N ILE A 135 28.97 10.93 24.95
CA ILE A 135 29.15 10.03 23.80
C ILE A 135 28.25 10.52 22.68
N THR A 136 28.86 10.76 21.53
CA THR A 136 28.13 10.88 20.25
C THR A 136 28.57 9.73 19.37
N LYS A 137 27.60 8.95 18.88
CA LYS A 137 27.84 7.85 17.95
C LYS A 137 27.00 8.03 16.71
N THR A 138 27.59 7.71 15.57
CA THR A 138 26.93 7.72 14.27
C THR A 138 27.23 6.43 13.55
N GLY A 139 26.31 5.98 12.73
CA GLY A 139 26.53 4.84 11.84
C GLY A 139 25.31 4.56 11.00
N GLU A 140 25.29 3.36 10.44
CA GLU A 140 24.19 2.91 9.58
C GLU A 140 23.46 1.73 10.22
N VAL A 141 22.15 1.70 9.98
CA VAL A 141 21.30 0.58 10.35
C VAL A 141 20.56 0.08 9.12
N HIS A 142 20.67 -1.22 8.89
CA HIS A 142 20.05 -1.95 7.81
C HIS A 142 18.99 -2.89 8.38
N GLY A 143 17.72 -2.60 8.11
CA GLY A 143 16.60 -3.45 8.41
C GLY A 143 16.17 -4.25 7.19
N ARG A 144 16.04 -5.55 7.34
CA ARG A 144 15.50 -6.47 6.34
C ARG A 144 14.20 -7.08 6.86
N LEU A 145 13.09 -6.71 6.24
CA LEU A 145 11.78 -7.26 6.52
C LEU A 145 11.52 -8.39 5.52
N LYS A 146 10.97 -9.51 6.00
CA LYS A 146 10.65 -10.67 5.17
C LYS A 146 9.19 -11.09 5.31
N ASP A 147 8.67 -11.62 4.21
CA ASP A 147 7.32 -12.18 4.11
C ASP A 147 6.26 -11.19 4.61
N ILE A 148 6.23 -10.01 3.98
CA ILE A 148 5.27 -8.94 4.26
C ILE A 148 4.00 -9.20 3.46
N GLU A 149 2.84 -9.06 4.10
CA GLU A 149 1.54 -9.05 3.41
C GLU A 149 0.83 -7.71 3.64
N MET A 150 0.27 -7.15 2.57
CA MET A 150 -0.52 -5.93 2.57
C MET A 150 -1.92 -6.23 2.01
N ARG A 151 -2.96 -5.84 2.74
CA ARG A 151 -4.33 -5.95 2.26
C ARG A 151 -4.77 -4.63 1.64
N LEU A 152 -5.32 -4.72 0.45
CA LEU A 152 -5.84 -3.63 -0.36
C LEU A 152 -7.29 -3.93 -0.72
N ILE A 153 -8.20 -3.05 -0.30
CA ILE A 153 -9.60 -3.06 -0.69
C ILE A 153 -9.85 -1.78 -1.47
N ILE A 154 -10.35 -1.92 -2.70
CA ILE A 154 -10.78 -0.82 -3.56
C ILE A 154 -12.26 -1.05 -3.85
N ALA A 155 -13.08 -0.02 -3.68
CA ALA A 155 -14.51 -0.09 -3.93
C ALA A 155 -14.93 0.99 -4.94
N PHE A 156 -15.87 0.64 -5.80
CA PHE A 156 -16.55 1.54 -6.70
C PHE A 156 -18.03 1.59 -6.30
N ASP A 157 -18.46 2.75 -5.83
CA ASP A 157 -19.86 3.04 -5.52
C ASP A 157 -20.58 3.38 -6.84
N MET A 158 -21.53 2.54 -7.24
CA MET A 158 -22.29 2.73 -8.49
C MET A 158 -23.38 3.80 -8.36
N ASN A 159 -23.80 4.19 -7.15
CA ASN A 159 -24.75 5.27 -6.95
C ASN A 159 -24.10 6.64 -7.21
N ASN A 160 -22.91 6.82 -6.66
CA ASN A 160 -22.19 8.09 -6.75
C ASN A 160 -21.12 8.11 -7.85
N TYR A 161 -20.92 6.99 -8.55
CA TYR A 161 -19.87 6.77 -9.54
C TYR A 161 -18.47 7.17 -9.02
N LYS A 162 -18.20 6.84 -7.75
CA LYS A 162 -16.95 7.19 -7.06
C LYS A 162 -16.18 5.96 -6.66
N ILE A 163 -14.88 6.02 -6.89
CA ILE A 163 -13.91 5.06 -6.38
C ILE A 163 -13.45 5.52 -4.99
N PHE A 164 -13.28 4.59 -4.07
CA PHE A 164 -12.65 4.80 -2.78
C PHE A 164 -11.82 3.58 -2.39
N VAL A 165 -10.94 3.76 -1.41
CA VAL A 165 -10.04 2.69 -0.95
C VAL A 165 -10.38 2.43 0.51
N PRO A 166 -11.30 1.50 0.83
CA PRO A 166 -11.62 1.20 2.22
C PRO A 166 -10.42 0.78 3.07
N MET A 167 -9.43 0.13 2.44
CA MET A 167 -8.31 -0.45 3.16
C MET A 167 -7.06 -0.47 2.29
N ALA A 168 -5.95 0.03 2.82
CA ALA A 168 -4.63 -0.20 2.25
C ALA A 168 -3.61 -0.20 3.38
N LYS A 169 -3.28 -1.38 3.90
CA LYS A 169 -2.36 -1.50 5.03
C LYS A 169 -1.62 -2.83 5.07
N ILE A 170 -0.43 -2.81 5.64
CA ILE A 170 0.30 -4.02 6.04
C ILE A 170 -0.54 -4.76 7.08
N VAL A 171 -0.78 -6.05 6.85
CA VAL A 171 -1.52 -6.94 7.74
C VAL A 171 -0.62 -7.97 8.41
N LYS A 172 0.57 -8.24 7.84
CA LYS A 172 1.53 -9.21 8.38
C LYS A 172 2.97 -8.85 8.00
N ILE A 173 3.87 -9.11 8.94
CA ILE A 173 5.33 -9.11 8.75
C ILE A 173 5.85 -10.31 9.53
N ASP A 174 6.47 -11.29 8.87
CA ASP A 174 6.95 -12.50 9.56
C ASP A 174 8.26 -12.25 10.33
N LYS A 175 9.25 -11.65 9.65
CA LYS A 175 10.58 -11.44 10.23
C LYS A 175 11.10 -10.05 9.96
N ILE A 176 11.77 -9.50 10.97
CA ILE A 176 12.51 -8.23 10.89
C ILE A 176 13.90 -8.51 11.42
N ASN A 177 14.90 -8.43 10.54
CA ASN A 177 16.31 -8.54 10.90
C ASN A 177 16.93 -7.14 10.84
N ILE A 178 17.64 -6.74 11.90
CA ILE A 178 18.28 -5.43 11.96
C ILE A 178 19.77 -5.64 12.18
N ILE A 179 20.57 -5.07 11.30
CA ILE A 179 22.03 -5.14 11.32
C ILE A 179 22.55 -3.72 11.48
N PHE A 180 23.49 -3.56 12.40
CA PHE A 180 24.16 -2.30 12.66
C PHE A 180 25.58 -2.38 12.14
N GLU A 181 25.98 -1.42 11.32
CA GLU A 181 27.34 -1.42 10.77
C GLU A 181 28.34 -0.88 11.81
N ASN A 182 29.47 -1.57 11.95
CA ASN A 182 30.73 -1.10 12.55
C ASN A 182 30.75 -0.58 14.01
N ASP A 183 29.73 -0.78 14.86
CA ASP A 183 29.82 -0.33 16.27
C ASP A 183 29.01 -1.21 17.25
N PRO A 184 29.54 -1.61 18.42
CA PRO A 184 28.71 -2.09 19.53
C PRO A 184 27.72 -1.00 19.97
N ILE A 185 26.49 -1.15 19.50
CA ILE A 185 25.35 -0.35 19.93
C ILE A 185 24.93 -0.73 21.34
N VAL A 186 24.61 0.29 22.14
CA VAL A 186 24.07 0.11 23.48
C VAL A 186 22.71 -0.59 23.39
N ASN A 187 22.46 -1.59 24.24
CA ASN A 187 21.23 -2.39 24.23
C ASN A 187 19.93 -1.54 24.21
N ALA A 188 19.92 -0.40 24.92
CA ALA A 188 18.79 0.53 24.90
C ALA A 188 18.54 1.16 23.52
N ALA A 189 19.59 1.53 22.79
CA ALA A 189 19.49 2.04 21.43
C ALA A 189 19.09 0.93 20.44
N ALA A 190 19.65 -0.28 20.56
CA ALA A 190 19.23 -1.42 19.72
C ALA A 190 17.73 -1.71 19.88
N LYS A 191 17.23 -1.70 21.13
CA LYS A 191 15.80 -1.90 21.43
C LYS A 191 14.93 -0.77 20.88
N ALA A 192 15.35 0.49 21.04
CA ALA A 192 14.64 1.64 20.49
C ALA A 192 14.58 1.57 18.97
N ILE A 193 15.72 1.34 18.31
CA ILE A 193 15.79 1.21 16.84
C ILE A 193 14.90 0.05 16.38
N THR A 194 14.92 -1.10 17.04
CA THR A 194 14.04 -2.23 16.69
C THR A 194 12.56 -1.87 16.80
N THR A 195 12.19 -1.14 17.84
CA THR A 195 10.81 -0.69 18.06
C THR A 195 10.40 0.33 16.99
N ILE A 196 11.28 1.30 16.68
CA ILE A 196 11.09 2.29 15.63
C ILE A 196 10.95 1.58 14.28
N PHE A 197 11.85 0.67 13.92
CA PHE A 197 11.76 -0.08 12.66
C PHE A 197 10.41 -0.79 12.53
N ARG A 198 9.96 -1.50 13.56
CA ARG A 198 8.68 -2.23 13.49
C ARG A 198 7.48 -1.31 13.34
N LYS A 199 7.39 -0.25 14.16
CA LYS A 199 6.24 0.66 14.17
C LYS A 199 6.31 1.65 13.02
N SER A 200 7.43 2.35 12.91
CA SER A 200 7.64 3.47 12.00
C SER A 200 7.66 3.04 10.54
N ILE A 201 8.30 1.91 10.18
CA ILE A 201 8.26 1.44 8.79
C ILE A 201 6.84 1.04 8.40
N THR A 202 6.13 0.33 9.28
CA THR A 202 4.75 -0.06 9.03
C THR A 202 3.86 1.18 8.82
N ASP A 203 3.95 2.16 9.72
CA ASP A 203 3.16 3.38 9.67
C ASP A 203 3.53 4.24 8.45
N MET A 204 4.82 4.38 8.12
CA MET A 204 5.28 5.13 6.95
C MET A 204 4.88 4.48 5.64
N VAL A 205 5.04 3.15 5.50
CA VAL A 205 4.58 2.43 4.29
C VAL A 205 3.08 2.59 4.12
N ASN A 206 2.30 2.41 5.19
CA ASN A 206 0.86 2.60 5.14
C ASN A 206 0.50 4.04 4.74
N LYS A 207 1.16 5.05 5.32
CA LYS A 207 0.92 6.47 5.04
C LYS A 207 1.27 6.85 3.59
N GLU A 208 2.46 6.54 3.12
CA GLU A 208 2.91 6.89 1.77
C GLU A 208 2.11 6.15 0.70
N PHE A 209 1.84 4.86 0.92
CA PHE A 209 1.01 4.08 0.02
C PHE A 209 -0.44 4.61 -0.02
N TRP A 210 -1.02 4.92 1.15
CA TRP A 210 -2.34 5.54 1.24
C TRP A 210 -2.40 6.88 0.49
N LYS A 211 -1.40 7.74 0.69
CA LYS A 211 -1.31 9.04 0.00
C LYS A 211 -1.29 8.87 -1.52
N VAL A 212 -0.44 7.98 -2.05
CA VAL A 212 -0.39 7.72 -3.50
C VAL A 212 -1.73 7.18 -4.02
N MET A 213 -2.37 6.28 -3.29
CA MET A 213 -3.68 5.73 -3.66
C MET A 213 -4.77 6.80 -3.65
N GLN A 214 -4.83 7.65 -2.62
CA GLN A 214 -5.79 8.75 -2.53
C GLN A 214 -5.60 9.76 -3.67
N GLU A 215 -4.36 10.19 -3.92
CA GLU A 215 -4.06 11.10 -5.05
C GLU A 215 -4.48 10.50 -6.40
N TYR A 216 -4.32 9.20 -6.57
CA TYR A 216 -4.72 8.51 -7.79
C TYR A 216 -6.24 8.42 -7.93
N VAL A 217 -6.93 8.04 -6.86
CA VAL A 217 -8.40 7.94 -6.81
C VAL A 217 -9.05 9.30 -6.99
N ASP A 218 -8.53 10.35 -6.37
CA ASP A 218 -9.01 11.72 -6.56
C ASP A 218 -8.88 12.17 -8.03
N LYS A 219 -7.77 11.80 -8.69
CA LYS A 219 -7.56 12.08 -10.12
C LYS A 219 -8.50 11.30 -11.03
N LEU A 220 -8.97 10.11 -10.61
CA LEU A 220 -9.97 9.33 -11.33
C LEU A 220 -11.37 9.90 -11.10
N ASN A 221 -11.75 10.13 -9.85
CA ASN A 221 -13.07 10.67 -9.47
C ASN A 221 -13.34 12.04 -10.10
N LYS A 222 -12.32 12.90 -10.28
CA LYS A 222 -12.46 14.18 -11.00
C LYS A 222 -12.79 14.04 -12.49
N LYS A 223 -12.62 12.85 -13.07
CA LYS A 223 -12.84 12.58 -14.50
C LYS A 223 -14.07 11.71 -14.75
N ILE A 224 -14.61 11.09 -13.72
CA ILE A 224 -15.86 10.34 -13.83
C ILE A 224 -16.99 11.38 -13.73
N PRO A 225 -17.78 11.58 -14.79
CA PRO A 225 -18.92 12.50 -14.74
C PRO A 225 -19.92 12.01 -13.71
N GLN A 226 -20.57 12.94 -13.01
CA GLN A 226 -21.63 12.58 -12.09
C GLN A 226 -22.88 12.16 -12.89
N PRO A 227 -23.68 11.19 -12.38
CA PRO A 227 -24.85 10.69 -13.09
C PRO A 227 -25.82 11.80 -13.52
N ASP A 228 -25.98 12.83 -12.68
CA ASP A 228 -26.85 13.99 -12.99
C ASP A 228 -26.39 14.77 -14.24
N GLN A 229 -25.10 14.76 -14.56
CA GLN A 229 -24.55 15.43 -15.75
C GLN A 229 -24.75 14.63 -17.05
N LEU A 230 -25.07 13.34 -16.97
CA LEU A 230 -25.34 12.52 -18.15
C LEU A 230 -26.78 12.74 -18.65
N LEU A 231 -27.72 12.99 -17.73
CA LEU A 231 -29.12 13.23 -18.07
C LEU A 231 -29.38 14.62 -18.68
N GLU A 232 -28.54 15.61 -18.41
CA GLU A 232 -28.66 16.95 -19.05
C GLU A 232 -28.16 16.98 -20.50
N ASN A 233 -27.25 16.08 -20.88
CA ASN A 233 -26.62 16.11 -22.21
C ASN A 233 -27.39 15.33 -23.29
N ASP A 234 -28.42 14.57 -22.90
CA ASP A 234 -29.30 13.82 -23.82
C ASP A 234 -30.61 14.57 -24.16
N ILE A 235 -30.73 15.85 -23.75
CA ILE A 235 -31.86 16.72 -24.09
C ILE A 235 -31.38 17.87 -24.99
N ILE A 236 -30.92 17.57 -26.21
CA ILE A 236 -30.81 18.53 -27.32
C ILE A 236 -31.23 17.86 -28.63
#